data_AF-A0A6H2NQ99-F1
#
_entry.id   AF-A0A6H2NQ99-F1
#
_cell.length_a   1.000
_cell.length_b   1.000
_cell.length_c   1.000
_cell.angle_alpha   90.00
_cell.angle_beta   90.00
_cell.angle_gamma   90.00
#
_symmetry.space_group_name_H-M   'P 1'
#
loop_
_entity.id
_entity.type
_entity.pdbx_description
1 polymer ?
#
loop_
_entity_poly.entity_id
_entity_poly.type
_entity_poly.pdbx_seq_one_letter_code
_entity_poly.pdbx_strand_id
1 'polypeptide(L)'
;MIVSSLAYLVGNTTYHDLALRCQEFLYYQQQGPGEQRQLAEDMLFNLLVEYMVTAGVPRPQAEQFCTDLDNLTELAMRISSTLGPAAA
;
A
#
# COMPACT_ATOMS: atom_id res chain seq x y z
N MET A 1 8.11 -22.66 -1.20
CA MET A 1 7.25 -22.28 -2.33
C MET A 1 6.73 -20.85 -2.12
N ILE A 2 7.58 -19.83 -2.30
CA ILE A 2 7.21 -18.41 -2.09
C ILE A 2 7.05 -17.67 -3.44
N VAL A 3 7.59 -18.24 -4.52
CA VAL A 3 7.59 -17.64 -5.87
C VAL A 3 6.19 -17.63 -6.50
N SER A 4 5.32 -18.57 -6.12
CA SER A 4 3.97 -18.71 -6.69
C SER A 4 3.00 -17.60 -6.26
N SER A 5 3.24 -16.95 -5.11
CA SER A 5 2.37 -15.88 -4.60
C SER A 5 2.56 -14.58 -5.38
N LEU A 6 3.80 -14.25 -5.78
CA LEU A 6 4.13 -13.05 -6.55
C LEU A 6 3.51 -13.07 -7.96
N ALA A 7 3.48 -14.22 -8.63
CA ALA A 7 2.84 -14.33 -9.95
C ALA A 7 1.31 -14.17 -9.89
N TYR A 8 0.67 -14.63 -8.80
CA TYR A 8 -0.77 -14.42 -8.58
C TYR A 8 -1.09 -12.95 -8.25
N LEU A 9 -0.17 -12.26 -7.57
CA LEU A 9 -0.27 -10.82 -7.26
C LEU A 9 -0.14 -9.96 -8.53
N VAL A 10 0.81 -10.29 -9.42
CA VAL A 10 1.05 -9.53 -10.65
C VAL A 10 -0.06 -9.71 -11.71
N GLY A 11 -0.77 -10.85 -11.70
CA GLY A 11 -1.88 -11.13 -12.62
C GLY A 11 -3.23 -10.52 -12.23
N ASN A 12 -3.32 -9.86 -11.08
CA ASN A 12 -4.57 -9.36 -10.52
C ASN A 12 -4.52 -7.83 -10.50
N THR A 13 -5.31 -7.18 -11.36
CA THR A 13 -5.32 -5.71 -11.56
C THR A 13 -5.42 -4.94 -10.24
N THR A 14 -6.10 -5.51 -9.25
CA THR A 14 -6.23 -4.97 -7.88
C THR A 14 -4.90 -4.77 -7.15
N TYR A 15 -3.93 -5.68 -7.32
CA TYR A 15 -2.63 -5.57 -6.64
C TYR A 15 -1.68 -4.60 -7.34
N HIS A 16 -1.74 -4.54 -8.67
CA HIS A 16 -1.03 -3.53 -9.43
C HIS A 16 -1.54 -2.13 -9.08
N ASP A 17 -2.87 -1.96 -9.04
CA ASP A 17 -3.50 -0.71 -8.61
C ASP A 17 -3.13 -0.34 -7.17
N LEU A 18 -3.13 -1.31 -6.24
CA LEU A 18 -2.70 -1.08 -4.86
C LEU A 18 -1.25 -0.58 -4.81
N ALA A 19 -0.36 -1.17 -5.60
CA ALA A 19 1.03 -0.76 -5.64
C ALA A 19 1.23 0.63 -6.25
N LEU A 20 0.43 1.01 -7.26
CA LEU A 20 0.39 2.38 -7.78
C LEU A 20 -0.10 3.38 -6.72
N ARG A 21 -1.13 3.04 -5.94
CA ARG A 21 -1.61 3.88 -4.83
C ARG A 21 -0.59 4.04 -3.71
N CYS A 22 0.19 2.99 -3.43
CA CYS A 22 1.33 3.07 -2.51
C CYS A 22 2.40 4.04 -3.03
N GLN A 23 2.71 4.00 -4.32
CA GLN A 23 3.67 4.90 -4.95
C GLN A 23 3.19 6.37 -4.92
N GLU A 24 1.90 6.60 -5.20
CA GLU A 24 1.26 7.91 -5.14
C GLU A 24 1.30 8.49 -3.72
N PHE A 25 1.00 7.68 -2.70
CA PHE A 25 1.14 8.08 -1.31
C PHE A 25 2.57 8.51 -0.97
N LEU A 26 3.57 7.71 -1.35
CA LEU A 26 4.99 8.03 -1.09
C LEU A 26 5.41 9.32 -1.79
N TYR A 27 4.91 9.58 -3.00
CA TYR A 27 5.14 10.82 -3.72
C TYR A 27 4.58 12.03 -2.95
N TYR A 28 3.32 11.97 -2.51
CA TYR A 28 2.70 13.06 -1.76
C TYR A 28 3.27 13.25 -0.35
N GLN A 29 3.77 12.20 0.29
CA GLN A 29 4.50 12.32 1.55
C GLN A 29 5.81 13.13 1.39
N GLN A 30 6.47 13.04 0.23
CA GLN A 30 7.73 13.74 -0.04
C GLN A 30 7.56 15.14 -0.64
N GLN A 31 6.58 15.32 -1.54
CA GLN A 31 6.45 16.52 -2.36
C GLN A 31 5.06 17.17 -2.32
N GLY A 32 4.08 16.53 -1.67
CA GLY A 32 2.69 16.98 -1.69
C GLY A 32 2.40 18.15 -0.73
N PRO A 33 1.53 19.10 -1.11
CA PRO A 33 0.92 20.03 -0.17
C PRO A 33 0.13 19.28 0.90
N GLY A 34 0.00 19.87 2.10
CA GLY A 34 -0.53 19.20 3.30
C GLY A 34 -1.91 18.53 3.12
N GLU A 35 -2.82 19.14 2.37
CA GLU A 35 -4.15 18.57 2.09
C GLU A 35 -4.07 17.32 1.21
N GLN A 36 -3.19 17.29 0.21
CA GLN A 36 -3.00 16.11 -0.66
C GLN A 36 -2.32 14.97 0.10
N ARG A 37 -1.43 15.30 1.03
CA ARG A 37 -0.79 14.34 1.92
C ARG A 37 -1.80 13.63 2.82
N GLN A 38 -2.71 14.39 3.43
CA GLN A 38 -3.74 13.86 4.31
C GLN A 38 -4.75 12.99 3.56
N LEU A 39 -5.20 13.44 2.38
CA LEU A 39 -6.08 12.62 1.52
C LEU A 39 -5.41 11.32 1.06
N ALA A 40 -4.13 11.36 0.72
CA ALA A 40 -3.36 10.18 0.34
C ALA A 40 -3.21 9.20 1.51
N GLU A 41 -2.98 9.71 2.72
CA GLU A 41 -2.89 8.92 3.95
C GLU A 41 -4.22 8.22 4.28
N ASP A 42 -5.33 8.96 4.28
CA ASP A 42 -6.67 8.40 4.54
C ASP A 42 -7.06 7.34 3.50
N MET A 43 -6.73 7.57 2.23
CA MET A 43 -7.00 6.61 1.16
C MET A 43 -6.16 5.34 1.34
N LEU A 44 -4.86 5.50 1.62
CA LEU A 44 -3.96 4.37 1.77
C LEU A 44 -4.28 3.56 3.03
N PHE A 45 -4.65 4.22 4.13
CA PHE A 45 -5.15 3.58 5.34
C PHE A 45 -6.29 2.61 5.02
N ASN A 46 -7.35 3.10 4.36
CA ASN A 46 -8.49 2.27 4.01
C ASN A 46 -8.11 1.09 3.11
N LEU A 47 -7.29 1.33 2.09
CA LEU A 47 -6.85 0.29 1.16
C LEU A 47 -6.00 -0.79 1.84
N LEU A 48 -5.06 -0.40 2.72
CA LEU A 48 -4.19 -1.34 3.41
C LEU A 48 -4.93 -2.11 4.51
N VAL A 49 -5.89 -1.49 5.19
CA VAL A 49 -6.78 -2.20 6.12
C VAL A 49 -7.56 -3.30 5.40
N GLU A 50 -8.23 -2.97 4.28
CA GLU A 50 -8.97 -3.98 3.50
C GLU A 50 -8.06 -5.08 2.93
N TYR A 51 -6.85 -4.71 2.51
CA TYR A 51 -5.84 -5.67 2.06
C TYR A 51 -5.45 -6.65 3.17
N MET A 52 -5.11 -6.13 4.35
CA MET A 52 -4.73 -6.95 5.52
C MET A 52 -5.88 -7.84 5.98
N VAL A 53 -7.11 -7.31 5.99
CA VAL A 53 -8.32 -8.09 6.31
C VAL A 53 -8.53 -9.22 5.31
N THR A 54 -8.38 -8.95 4.02
CA THR A 54 -8.45 -9.97 2.96
C THR A 54 -7.34 -11.02 3.10
N ALA A 55 -6.16 -10.62 3.59
CA ALA A 55 -5.05 -11.52 3.89
C ALA A 55 -5.23 -12.32 5.20
N GLY A 56 -6.31 -12.08 5.95
CA GLY A 56 -6.68 -12.84 7.16
C GLY A 56 -6.36 -12.15 8.49
N VAL A 57 -5.91 -10.89 8.48
CA VAL A 57 -5.71 -10.11 9.71
C VAL A 57 -7.06 -9.63 10.24
N PRO A 58 -7.37 -9.80 11.55
CA PRO A 58 -8.59 -9.24 12.12
C PRO A 58 -8.65 -7.71 11.93
N ARG A 59 -9.81 -7.19 11.49
CA ARG A 59 -10.00 -5.75 11.21
C ARG A 59 -9.49 -4.82 12.32
N PRO A 60 -9.79 -5.04 13.62
CA PRO A 60 -9.27 -4.17 14.67
C PRO A 60 -7.74 -4.11 14.75
N GLN A 61 -7.07 -5.23 14.43
CA GLN A 61 -5.60 -5.29 14.40
C GLN A 61 -5.04 -4.62 13.14
N ALA A 62 -5.72 -4.78 11.99
CA ALA A 62 -5.35 -4.12 10.75
C ALA A 62 -5.46 -2.59 10.86
N GLU A 63 -6.57 -2.09 11.43
CA GLU A 63 -6.78 -0.66 11.69
C GLU A 63 -5.72 -0.13 12.65
N GLN A 64 -5.49 -0.80 13.78
CA GLN A 64 -4.47 -0.39 14.75
C GLN A 64 -3.07 -0.34 14.14
N PHE A 65 -2.73 -1.31 13.29
CA PHE A 65 -1.44 -1.33 12.59
C PHE A 65 -1.32 -0.17 11.60
N CYS A 66 -2.37 0.10 10.82
CA CYS A 66 -2.37 1.15 9.78
C CYS A 66 -2.52 2.57 10.33
N THR A 67 -2.98 2.76 11.58
CA THR A 67 -3.03 4.09 12.23
C THR A 67 -1.62 4.66 12.48
N ASP A 68 -0.61 3.81 12.56
CA ASP A 68 0.78 4.22 12.67
C ASP A 68 1.33 4.55 11.26
N LEU A 69 1.67 5.82 11.05
CA LEU A 69 2.16 6.32 9.77
C LEU A 69 3.47 5.66 9.32
N ASP A 70 4.34 5.26 10.26
CA ASP A 70 5.59 4.60 9.92
C ASP A 70 5.32 3.19 9.38
N ASN A 71 4.39 2.47 10.01
CA ASN A 71 3.93 1.16 9.55
C ASN A 71 3.24 1.26 8.18
N LEU A 72 2.39 2.28 8.00
CA LEU A 72 1.71 2.55 6.73
C LEU A 72 2.72 2.83 5.61
N THR A 73 3.75 3.63 5.91
CA THR A 73 4.83 3.97 4.97
C THR A 73 5.70 2.76 4.65
N GLU A 74 6.03 1.93 5.63
CA GLU A 74 6.80 0.71 5.41
C GLU A 74 6.06 -0.28 4.50
N LEU A 75 4.77 -0.51 4.76
CA LEU A 75 3.93 -1.33 3.88
C LEU A 75 3.86 -0.74 2.47
N ALA A 76 3.66 0.57 2.35
CA ALA A 76 3.61 1.24 1.06
C ALA A 76 4.90 1.00 0.26
N MET A 77 6.07 1.18 0.87
CA MET A 77 7.37 0.94 0.23
C MET A 77 7.53 -0.52 -0.21
N ARG A 78 7.15 -1.48 0.65
CA ARG A 78 7.25 -2.91 0.35
C ARG A 78 6.34 -3.28 -0.83
N ILE A 79 5.10 -2.81 -0.83
CA ILE A 79 4.13 -3.10 -1.89
C ILE A 79 4.52 -2.39 -3.18
N SER A 80 4.90 -1.11 -3.15
CA SER A 80 5.31 -0.37 -4.36
C SER A 80 6.57 -0.96 -5.00
N SER A 81 7.46 -1.57 -4.21
CA SER A 81 8.66 -2.23 -4.74
C SER A 81 8.35 -3.39 -5.69
N THR A 82 7.13 -3.95 -5.64
CA THR A 82 6.67 -5.01 -6.53
C THR A 82 6.40 -4.53 -7.96
N LEU A 83 6.26 -3.21 -8.19
CA LEU A 83 6.12 -2.64 -9.53
C LEU A 83 7.40 -2.75 -10.37
N GLY A 84 8.54 -3.09 -9.75
CA GLY A 84 9.85 -3.01 -10.39
C GLY A 84 10.32 -1.56 -10.54
N PRO A 85 11.54 -1.33 -11.04
CA PRO A 85 11.99 0.02 -11.37
C PRO A 85 11.03 0.61 -12.41
N ALA A 86 10.51 1.80 -12.14
CA ALA A 86 9.77 2.57 -13.14
C ALA A 86 10.65 2.65 -14.39
N ALA A 87 10.15 2.16 -15.52
CA ALA A 87 10.86 2.25 -16.78
C ALA A 87 11.24 3.73 -17.01
N ALA A 88 12.54 3.98 -17.06
CA ALA A 88 13.13 5.31 -17.22
C ALA A 88 12.81 5.90 -18.61
#